data_AF-A0A196SJ84-F1
#
_entry.id   AF-A0A196SJ84-F1
#
_cell.length_a   1.000
_cell.length_b   1.000
_cell.length_c   1.000
_cell.angle_alpha   90.00
_cell.angle_beta   90.00
_cell.angle_gamma   90.00
#
_symmetry.space_group_name_H-M   'P 1'
#
loop_
_entity.id
_entity.type
_entity.pdbx_description
1 polymer ?
#
loop_
_entity_poly.entity_id
_entity_poly.type
_entity_poly.pdbx_seq_one_letter_code
_entity_poly.pdbx_strand_id
1 'polypeptide(L)'
;MTPDVVLTYEHIEVNDTEPLPLLTQFPQVKHISRGGGGNHRWQKFFNKYKLTQERNYKTAHTVVYIKRGTTGLSGELIGICDALFIGFYTGRAIRFYSTVITRDLFDFGLLHMPLNSTLISKKKVLQHAPPSFKSPYAVTITGQEPKDYASRISTLKSVGGTIQLNTLHVLADRFIRNGRANCLLADLGLLFSRFERGVRGHELYGTVDRYYGRCVKSLFRPSAQVQAWLEKFEAALGDGVRIGVHIRMGQGKSDWTDSRPFLEQKHVDAFIKRLKKFVAQQRRSHKGGVKIFLSTDSSEEEALMRRSFPGMVVTTEGFRRSHVGGVRAAKVTQEAVMKAVLDQMLLGKCDYLFLTRMSGFSKMGLYFAEENTSFKYI
;
A
#
# COMPACT_ATOMS: atom_id res chain seq x y z
N MET A 1 29.17 -37.34 27.98
CA MET A 1 29.02 -37.54 26.53
C MET A 1 27.70 -38.25 26.32
N THR A 2 26.71 -37.53 25.84
CA THR A 2 25.36 -38.01 25.51
C THR A 2 25.05 -37.45 24.12
N PRO A 3 24.51 -38.27 23.21
CA PRO A 3 24.45 -37.94 21.79
C PRO A 3 23.34 -36.95 21.47
N ASP A 4 23.59 -36.20 20.41
CA ASP A 4 22.74 -35.16 19.83
C ASP A 4 21.32 -35.67 19.51
N VAL A 5 20.34 -34.92 20.00
CA VAL A 5 18.95 -35.01 19.53
C VAL A 5 18.88 -34.27 18.20
N VAL A 6 18.91 -35.03 17.11
CA VAL A 6 18.51 -34.57 15.78
C VAL A 6 17.01 -34.32 15.82
N LEU A 7 16.60 -33.04 15.95
CA LEU A 7 15.22 -32.63 15.71
C LEU A 7 14.96 -32.71 14.20
N THR A 8 14.35 -33.80 13.79
CA THR A 8 13.79 -33.99 12.46
C THR A 8 12.73 -32.91 12.18
N TYR A 9 12.84 -32.28 11.02
CA TYR A 9 11.93 -31.26 10.52
C TYR A 9 10.50 -31.79 10.45
N GLU A 10 9.63 -31.34 11.35
CA GLU A 10 8.20 -31.34 11.07
C GLU A 10 7.94 -30.32 9.97
N HIS A 11 7.43 -30.82 8.84
CA HIS A 11 6.77 -30.03 7.82
C HIS A 11 5.67 -29.20 8.48
N ILE A 12 5.95 -27.92 8.76
CA ILE A 12 4.89 -26.95 8.97
C ILE A 12 4.31 -26.69 7.58
N GLU A 13 3.28 -27.46 7.22
CA GLU A 13 2.33 -27.05 6.21
C GLU A 13 1.84 -25.65 6.60
N VAL A 14 2.31 -24.65 5.87
CA VAL A 14 1.73 -23.31 5.94
C VAL A 14 0.33 -23.46 5.38
N ASN A 15 -0.64 -23.53 6.29
CA ASN A 15 -2.04 -23.58 5.96
C ASN A 15 -2.42 -22.19 5.40
N ASP A 16 -2.17 -21.99 4.10
CA ASP A 16 -2.56 -20.80 3.31
C ASP A 16 -4.10 -20.65 3.18
N THR A 17 -4.85 -21.37 4.01
CA THR A 17 -6.31 -21.44 4.05
C THR A 17 -6.96 -20.42 4.97
N GLU A 18 -6.20 -19.61 5.73
CA GLU A 18 -6.81 -18.47 6.43
C GLU A 18 -7.04 -17.31 5.45
N PRO A 19 -8.28 -17.03 5.03
CA PRO A 19 -8.55 -15.87 4.21
C PRO A 19 -8.15 -14.62 4.98
N LEU A 20 -7.47 -13.69 4.29
CA LEU A 20 -7.50 -12.27 4.66
C LEU A 20 -8.93 -11.96 5.15
N PRO A 21 -9.13 -11.48 6.39
CA PRO A 21 -10.45 -11.39 6.99
C PRO A 21 -11.41 -10.78 5.98
N LEU A 22 -12.42 -11.57 5.64
CA LEU A 22 -13.47 -11.29 4.66
C LEU A 22 -13.96 -9.86 4.88
N LEU A 23 -13.46 -8.91 4.09
CA LEU A 23 -14.07 -7.61 3.90
C LEU A 23 -15.27 -7.83 2.99
N THR A 24 -16.30 -8.44 3.55
CA THR A 24 -17.61 -8.63 2.95
C THR A 24 -18.36 -7.30 2.95
N GLN A 25 -18.50 -6.74 1.76
CA GLN A 25 -19.42 -5.66 1.37
C GLN A 25 -19.10 -4.29 2.00
N PHE A 26 -18.36 -3.46 1.25
CA PHE A 26 -18.40 -2.02 1.47
C PHE A 26 -19.54 -1.43 0.64
N PRO A 27 -20.61 -0.89 1.26
CA PRO A 27 -21.58 -0.06 0.55
C PRO A 27 -20.89 1.20 0.05
N GLN A 28 -21.44 1.79 -1.03
CA GLN A 28 -20.96 3.02 -1.64
C GLN A 28 -20.60 4.06 -0.58
N VAL A 29 -19.33 4.46 -0.55
CA VAL A 29 -18.90 5.60 0.27
C VAL A 29 -19.50 6.85 -0.36
N LYS A 30 -20.62 7.33 0.19
CA LYS A 30 -20.97 8.75 0.03
C LYS A 30 -19.86 9.52 0.74
N HIS A 31 -18.95 10.12 -0.02
CA HIS A 31 -17.95 11.03 0.51
C HIS A 31 -18.68 12.22 1.14
N ILE A 32 -18.74 12.25 2.47
CA ILE A 32 -19.04 13.48 3.19
C ILE A 32 -17.79 14.33 3.05
N SER A 33 -17.84 15.36 2.21
CA SER A 33 -16.80 16.37 2.03
C SER A 33 -16.64 17.20 3.31
N ARG A 34 -16.00 16.61 4.34
CA ARG A 34 -15.63 17.36 5.54
C ARG A 34 -14.36 18.17 5.26
N GLY A 35 -14.54 19.35 4.66
CA GLY A 35 -13.69 20.55 4.73
C GLY A 35 -12.19 20.43 4.38
N GLY A 36 -11.70 21.30 3.48
CA GLY A 36 -10.30 21.35 3.03
C GLY A 36 -9.21 21.56 4.11
N GLY A 37 -9.57 21.76 5.38
CA GLY A 37 -8.62 21.93 6.49
C GLY A 37 -7.89 20.66 6.93
N GLY A 38 -8.40 19.46 6.62
CA GLY A 38 -7.80 18.20 7.04
C GLY A 38 -6.41 17.94 6.47
N ASN A 39 -6.21 18.18 5.17
CA ASN A 39 -4.92 18.00 4.51
C ASN A 39 -3.88 19.02 4.99
N HIS A 40 -4.29 20.28 5.24
CA HIS A 40 -3.38 21.30 5.79
C HIS A 40 -2.85 20.90 7.18
N ARG A 41 -3.72 20.38 8.07
CA ARG A 41 -3.29 19.87 9.39
C ARG A 41 -2.30 18.71 9.25
N TRP A 42 -2.58 17.76 8.35
CA TRP A 42 -1.64 16.67 8.03
C TRP A 42 -0.26 17.20 7.61
N GLN A 43 -0.20 18.09 6.62
CA GLN A 43 1.09 18.61 6.12
C GLN A 43 1.85 19.37 7.20
N LYS A 44 1.15 20.19 8.00
CA LYS A 44 1.75 20.90 9.14
C LYS A 44 2.33 19.92 10.16
N PHE A 45 1.58 18.88 10.52
CA PHE A 45 2.05 17.84 11.45
C PHE A 45 3.25 17.08 10.87
N PHE A 46 3.14 16.60 9.63
CA PHE A 46 4.17 15.83 8.95
C PHE A 46 5.49 16.61 8.84
N ASN A 47 5.41 17.92 8.50
CA ASN A 47 6.59 18.78 8.45
C ASN A 47 7.23 18.98 9.84
N LYS A 48 6.42 19.13 10.90
CA LYS A 48 6.95 19.16 12.27
C LYS A 48 7.62 17.84 12.64
N TYR A 49 7.06 16.72 12.22
CA TYR A 49 7.59 15.39 12.51
C TYR A 49 8.94 15.11 11.85
N LYS A 50 9.29 15.76 10.73
CA LYS A 50 10.63 15.67 10.12
C LYS A 50 11.75 15.98 11.13
N LEU A 51 11.54 16.94 12.04
CA LEU A 51 12.49 17.26 13.10
C LEU A 51 12.64 16.11 14.11
N THR A 52 11.56 15.37 14.38
CA THR A 52 11.59 14.17 15.23
C THR A 52 12.37 13.04 14.53
N GLN A 53 12.14 12.86 13.22
CA GLN A 53 12.90 11.91 12.41
C GLN A 53 14.40 12.20 12.47
N GLU A 54 14.81 13.43 12.17
CA GLU A 54 16.22 13.85 12.14
C GLU A 54 16.92 13.69 13.48
N ARG A 55 16.22 14.02 14.57
CA ARG A 55 16.76 13.87 15.93
C ARG A 55 16.98 12.41 16.31
N ASN A 56 16.08 11.51 15.90
CA ASN A 56 15.99 10.18 16.50
C ASN A 56 16.51 9.04 15.61
N TYR A 57 16.73 9.21 14.30
CA TYR A 57 17.01 8.07 13.38
C TYR A 57 18.28 7.25 13.69
N LYS A 58 19.25 7.83 14.42
CA LYS A 58 20.48 7.15 14.89
C LYS A 58 20.36 6.53 16.28
N THR A 59 19.23 6.72 16.96
CA THR A 59 19.02 6.30 18.35
C THR A 59 18.16 5.04 18.43
N ALA A 60 18.07 4.44 19.62
CA ALA A 60 17.10 3.38 19.90
C ALA A 60 15.64 3.89 19.96
N HIS A 61 15.41 5.21 19.86
CA HIS A 61 14.06 5.80 19.81
C HIS A 61 13.48 5.73 18.40
N THR A 62 13.43 4.51 17.86
CA THR A 62 13.03 4.22 16.47
C THR A 62 11.96 3.14 16.38
N VAL A 63 11.17 3.16 15.31
CA VAL A 63 10.30 2.08 14.85
C VAL A 63 10.89 1.55 13.55
N VAL A 64 11.08 0.23 13.45
CA VAL A 64 11.69 -0.42 12.30
C VAL A 64 10.68 -1.36 11.65
N TYR A 65 10.26 -1.04 10.42
CA TYR A 65 9.47 -1.96 9.61
C TYR A 65 10.38 -2.97 8.92
N ILE A 66 10.03 -4.25 9.02
CA ILE A 66 10.66 -5.36 8.32
C ILE A 66 9.56 -6.17 7.67
N LYS A 67 9.75 -6.48 6.40
CA LYS A 67 8.84 -7.36 5.65
C LYS A 67 8.71 -8.73 6.32
N ARG A 68 7.46 -9.16 6.57
CA ARG A 68 7.13 -10.56 6.88
C ARG A 68 6.71 -11.29 5.61
N GLY A 69 7.07 -12.58 5.50
CA GLY A 69 6.53 -13.49 4.49
C GLY A 69 6.68 -13.04 3.04
N THR A 70 5.66 -13.34 2.23
CA THR A 70 5.59 -13.13 0.77
C THR A 70 4.95 -11.79 0.39
N THR A 71 4.81 -10.87 1.35
CA THR A 71 4.17 -9.57 1.16
C THR A 71 4.68 -8.85 -0.11
N GLY A 72 3.77 -8.49 -1.01
CA GLY A 72 4.14 -7.73 -2.21
C GLY A 72 4.39 -6.25 -1.96
N LEU A 73 4.80 -5.52 -3.00
CA LEU A 73 5.11 -4.07 -2.93
C LEU A 73 4.04 -3.27 -2.15
N SER A 74 2.75 -3.44 -2.47
CA SER A 74 1.67 -2.70 -1.82
C SER A 74 1.59 -2.95 -0.32
N GLY A 75 1.83 -4.19 0.11
CA GLY A 75 1.81 -4.52 1.53
C GLY A 75 3.03 -3.96 2.27
N GLU A 76 4.19 -3.90 1.61
CA GLU A 76 5.37 -3.25 2.19
C GLU A 76 5.17 -1.74 2.37
N LEU A 77 4.58 -1.05 1.38
CA LEU A 77 4.24 0.37 1.49
C LEU A 77 3.24 0.63 2.64
N ILE A 78 2.22 -0.23 2.79
CA ILE A 78 1.26 -0.17 3.90
C ILE A 78 1.96 -0.40 5.25
N GLY A 79 2.82 -1.41 5.35
CA GLY A 79 3.54 -1.72 6.58
C GLY A 79 4.48 -0.59 7.03
N ILE A 80 5.13 0.10 6.07
CA ILE A 80 5.90 1.32 6.36
C ILE A 80 4.96 2.43 6.86
N CYS A 81 3.77 2.58 6.29
CA CYS A 81 2.76 3.50 6.81
C CYS A 81 2.26 3.12 8.21
N ASP A 82 2.14 1.85 8.55
CA ASP A 82 1.82 1.43 9.91
C ASP A 82 2.95 1.78 10.89
N ALA A 83 4.20 1.63 10.47
CA ALA A 83 5.34 2.11 11.26
C ALA A 83 5.32 3.64 11.44
N LEU A 84 4.93 4.41 10.41
CA LEU A 84 4.73 5.86 10.52
C LEU A 84 3.69 6.21 11.58
N PHE A 85 2.58 5.46 11.65
CA PHE A 85 1.54 5.71 12.64
C PHE A 85 2.11 5.56 14.06
N ILE A 86 2.82 4.46 14.30
CA ILE A 86 3.46 4.19 15.60
C ILE A 86 4.50 5.26 15.90
N GLY A 87 5.30 5.66 14.90
CA GLY A 87 6.27 6.74 15.01
C GLY A 87 5.65 8.07 15.42
N PHE A 88 4.57 8.48 14.76
CA PHE A 88 3.78 9.65 15.14
C PHE A 88 3.25 9.57 16.57
N TYR A 89 2.71 8.41 16.93
CA TYR A 89 2.08 8.21 18.24
C TYR A 89 3.09 8.20 19.40
N THR A 90 4.31 7.73 19.15
CA THR A 90 5.36 7.54 20.16
C THR A 90 6.49 8.57 20.09
N GLY A 91 6.46 9.48 19.10
CA GLY A 91 7.52 10.46 18.87
C GLY A 91 8.86 9.82 18.46
N ARG A 92 8.83 8.68 17.78
CA ARG A 92 10.01 7.92 17.34
C ARG A 92 10.37 8.24 15.91
N ALA A 93 11.63 8.09 15.52
CA ALA A 93 11.97 8.05 14.09
C ALA A 93 11.51 6.72 13.46
N ILE A 94 11.23 6.71 12.17
CA ILE A 94 10.90 5.49 11.43
C ILE A 94 12.02 5.07 10.50
N ARG A 95 12.25 3.76 10.41
CA ARG A 95 13.18 3.15 9.48
C ARG A 95 12.55 1.89 8.90
N PHE A 96 13.03 1.44 7.75
CA PHE A 96 12.56 0.19 7.16
C PHE A 96 13.67 -0.57 6.45
N TYR A 97 13.49 -1.88 6.37
CA TYR A 97 14.25 -2.76 5.51
C TYR A 97 13.34 -3.31 4.41
N SER A 98 13.72 -3.08 3.15
CA SER A 98 13.07 -3.64 1.97
C SER A 98 14.12 -3.93 0.91
N THR A 99 13.94 -5.03 0.17
CA THR A 99 14.75 -5.35 -1.01
C THR A 99 14.15 -4.80 -2.29
N VAL A 100 12.94 -4.22 -2.24
CA VAL A 100 12.21 -3.72 -3.42
C VAL A 100 11.92 -2.22 -3.35
N ILE A 101 11.69 -1.65 -2.16
CA ILE A 101 11.47 -0.22 -1.97
C ILE A 101 12.82 0.48 -1.78
N THR A 102 13.29 1.16 -2.83
CA THR A 102 14.61 1.82 -2.85
C THR A 102 14.50 3.31 -3.16
N ARG A 103 15.62 4.05 -2.99
CA ARG A 103 15.72 5.46 -3.37
C ARG A 103 15.70 5.70 -4.87
N ASP A 104 16.01 4.67 -5.67
CA ASP A 104 15.92 4.75 -7.12
C ASP A 104 14.46 4.87 -7.59
N LEU A 105 13.53 4.34 -6.79
CA LEU A 105 12.09 4.41 -7.05
C LEU A 105 11.43 5.62 -6.38
N PHE A 106 11.86 5.97 -5.18
CA PHE A 106 11.19 6.97 -4.36
C PHE A 106 12.12 8.03 -3.78
N ASP A 107 11.71 9.29 -3.90
CA ASP A 107 12.19 10.37 -3.05
C ASP A 107 11.39 10.38 -1.74
N PHE A 108 11.96 9.81 -0.68
CA PHE A 108 11.22 9.62 0.57
C PHE A 108 10.96 10.95 1.27
N GLY A 109 9.72 11.16 1.73
CA GLY A 109 9.34 12.39 2.44
C GLY A 109 10.02 12.60 3.79
N LEU A 110 10.71 11.59 4.32
CA LEU A 110 11.51 11.64 5.55
C LEU A 110 12.93 11.15 5.28
N LEU A 111 13.91 11.80 5.90
CA LEU A 111 15.32 11.43 5.76
C LEU A 111 15.65 10.12 6.48
N HIS A 112 16.67 9.42 5.95
CA HIS A 112 17.27 8.23 6.56
C HIS A 112 16.30 7.07 6.86
N MET A 113 15.20 6.97 6.13
CA MET A 113 14.23 5.89 6.29
C MET A 113 14.77 4.50 5.93
N PRO A 114 15.37 4.27 4.74
CA PRO A 114 15.90 2.94 4.43
C PRO A 114 17.09 2.61 5.34
N LEU A 115 17.16 1.36 5.81
CA LEU A 115 18.35 0.80 6.45
C LEU A 115 19.41 0.47 5.40
N ASN A 116 20.63 0.97 5.58
CA ASN A 116 21.76 0.64 4.68
C ASN A 116 22.09 -0.86 4.78
N SER A 117 22.26 -1.50 3.63
CA SER A 117 22.57 -2.94 3.50
C SER A 117 23.90 -3.36 4.13
N THR A 118 24.83 -2.42 4.38
CA THR A 118 26.13 -2.68 5.02
C THR A 118 26.04 -3.09 6.49
N LEU A 119 24.90 -2.87 7.17
CA LEU A 119 24.68 -3.32 8.55
C LEU A 119 24.21 -4.77 8.66
N ILE A 120 24.04 -5.48 7.53
CA ILE A 120 23.47 -6.82 7.48
C ILE A 120 24.50 -7.75 6.84
N SER A 121 25.09 -8.64 7.64
CA SER A 121 26.15 -9.54 7.18
C SER A 121 25.69 -10.34 5.95
N LYS A 122 26.55 -10.44 4.93
CA LYS A 122 26.31 -11.15 3.65
C LYS A 122 26.03 -12.66 3.78
N LYS A 123 25.95 -13.24 4.98
CA LYS A 123 25.61 -14.65 5.17
C LYS A 123 24.10 -14.82 5.13
N LYS A 124 23.64 -15.46 4.05
CA LYS A 124 22.28 -15.98 3.82
C LYS A 124 21.19 -15.10 4.42
N VAL A 125 20.69 -14.19 3.58
CA VAL A 125 19.40 -13.52 3.78
C VAL A 125 18.33 -14.61 3.93
N LEU A 126 18.15 -15.14 5.13
CA LEU A 126 16.90 -15.73 5.54
C LEU A 126 15.89 -14.63 5.31
N GLN A 127 14.88 -14.89 4.47
CA GLN A 127 13.79 -13.98 4.13
C GLN A 127 13.00 -13.45 5.35
N HIS A 128 13.43 -13.76 6.57
CA HIS A 128 12.76 -13.51 7.85
C HIS A 128 13.70 -13.08 8.99
N ALA A 129 15.02 -12.92 8.78
CA ALA A 129 15.93 -12.49 9.85
C ALA A 129 15.92 -10.96 9.99
N PRO A 130 15.49 -10.39 11.14
CA PRO A 130 15.50 -8.96 11.33
C PRO A 130 16.96 -8.43 11.35
N PRO A 131 17.24 -7.22 10.84
CA PRO A 131 18.56 -6.60 10.97
C PRO A 131 19.02 -6.65 12.43
N SER A 132 20.28 -7.05 12.64
CA SER A 132 20.89 -7.06 13.96
C SER A 132 21.16 -5.61 14.38
N PHE A 133 20.30 -5.04 15.21
CA PHE A 133 20.70 -3.88 16.00
C PHE A 133 21.65 -4.33 17.10
N LYS A 134 22.59 -3.47 17.50
CA LYS A 134 23.52 -3.74 18.62
C LYS A 134 22.81 -4.01 19.96
N SER A 135 21.51 -3.72 20.03
CA SER A 135 20.64 -4.02 21.17
C SER A 135 19.39 -4.75 20.66
N PRO A 136 18.86 -5.76 21.39
CA PRO A 136 17.63 -6.45 21.01
C PRO A 136 16.45 -5.46 20.90
N TYR A 137 15.48 -5.77 20.03
CA TYR A 137 14.25 -5.00 19.94
C TYR A 137 13.50 -5.06 21.27
N ALA A 138 13.04 -3.91 21.75
CA ALA A 138 12.34 -3.81 23.01
C ALA A 138 10.92 -4.40 22.93
N VAL A 139 10.28 -4.26 21.77
CA VAL A 139 8.97 -4.84 21.46
C VAL A 139 8.95 -5.22 19.98
N THR A 140 8.34 -6.36 19.67
CA THR A 140 8.03 -6.79 18.30
C THR A 140 6.52 -6.85 18.09
N ILE A 141 6.03 -6.15 17.08
CA ILE A 141 4.64 -6.15 16.65
C ILE A 141 4.56 -6.91 15.33
N THR A 142 3.71 -7.92 15.28
CA THR A 142 3.58 -8.89 14.20
C THR A 142 2.20 -8.86 13.54
N GLY A 143 1.21 -8.26 14.19
CA GLY A 143 -0.19 -8.26 13.78
C GLY A 143 -0.95 -9.52 14.20
N GLN A 144 -0.27 -10.53 14.74
CA GLN A 144 -0.88 -11.73 15.33
C GLN A 144 -1.08 -11.62 16.84
N GLU A 145 -0.69 -10.49 17.45
CA GLU A 145 -0.96 -10.29 18.86
C GLU A 145 -2.46 -10.38 19.12
N PRO A 146 -2.88 -10.78 20.33
CA PRO A 146 -4.30 -10.78 20.67
C PRO A 146 -4.87 -9.39 20.41
N LYS A 147 -6.16 -9.32 20.06
CA LYS A 147 -6.84 -8.06 19.64
C LYS A 147 -6.55 -6.89 20.59
N ASP A 148 -6.21 -7.19 21.84
CA ASP A 148 -5.89 -6.23 22.86
C ASP A 148 -4.48 -5.60 22.75
N TYR A 149 -3.41 -6.27 22.32
CA TYR A 149 -2.05 -5.71 22.38
C TYR A 149 -1.85 -4.53 21.41
N ALA A 150 -2.24 -4.68 20.13
CA ALA A 150 -2.24 -3.56 19.18
C ALA A 150 -3.26 -2.48 19.56
N SER A 151 -4.37 -2.86 20.23
CA SER A 151 -5.32 -1.90 20.81
C SER A 151 -4.76 -1.14 22.03
N ARG A 152 -3.73 -1.70 22.69
CA ARG A 152 -3.02 -1.12 23.83
C ARG A 152 -1.87 -0.22 23.38
N ILE A 153 -1.97 0.43 22.23
CA ILE A 153 -0.96 1.36 21.67
C ILE A 153 -0.37 2.35 22.70
N SER A 154 -1.13 2.72 23.74
CA SER A 154 -0.67 3.50 24.89
C SER A 154 0.60 2.96 25.56
N THR A 155 0.79 1.64 25.64
CA THR A 155 2.00 1.04 26.23
C THR A 155 3.25 1.27 25.38
N LEU A 156 3.10 1.49 24.06
CA LEU A 156 4.24 1.72 23.18
C LEU A 156 4.99 3.04 23.48
N LYS A 157 4.31 4.00 24.14
CA LYS A 157 4.91 5.26 24.58
C LYS A 157 5.94 5.08 25.68
N SER A 158 5.76 4.07 26.54
CA SER A 158 6.65 3.81 27.68
C SER A 158 7.77 2.81 27.38
N VAL A 159 7.77 2.20 26.20
CA VAL A 159 8.82 1.23 25.81
C VAL A 159 10.17 1.94 25.71
N GLY A 160 11.19 1.48 26.44
CA GLY A 160 12.57 1.92 26.22
C GLY A 160 13.21 1.10 25.09
N GLY A 161 13.77 1.75 24.07
CA GLY A 161 14.48 1.06 22.97
C GLY A 161 13.65 0.85 21.70
N THR A 162 14.23 0.17 20.70
CA THR A 162 13.68 0.08 19.32
C THR A 162 12.45 -0.79 19.25
N ILE A 163 11.41 -0.34 18.54
CA ILE A 163 10.21 -1.14 18.24
C ILE A 163 10.37 -1.78 16.87
N GLN A 164 10.21 -3.09 16.78
CA GLN A 164 10.11 -3.81 15.52
C GLN A 164 8.65 -3.92 15.08
N LEU A 165 8.37 -3.61 13.82
CA LEU A 165 7.12 -3.93 13.15
C LEU A 165 7.39 -4.94 12.03
N ASN A 166 6.77 -6.12 12.14
CA ASN A 166 6.97 -7.28 11.27
C ASN A 166 5.62 -7.92 10.94
N THR A 167 4.79 -7.26 10.14
CA THR A 167 3.40 -7.66 9.92
C THR A 167 3.09 -8.02 8.47
N LEU A 168 2.14 -8.94 8.30
CA LEU A 168 1.47 -9.26 7.04
C LEU A 168 0.14 -8.50 6.88
N HIS A 169 -0.31 -7.80 7.91
CA HIS A 169 -1.65 -7.25 8.02
C HIS A 169 -1.62 -5.73 8.08
N VAL A 170 -2.70 -5.13 7.59
CA VAL A 170 -3.06 -3.72 7.82
C VAL A 170 -3.33 -3.53 9.32
N LEU A 171 -2.68 -2.56 9.97
CA LEU A 171 -2.86 -2.32 11.41
C LEU A 171 -3.54 -1.00 11.76
N ALA A 172 -3.66 -0.05 10.81
CA ALA A 172 -4.22 1.27 11.09
C ALA A 172 -5.64 1.21 11.69
N ASP A 173 -6.48 0.25 11.27
CA ASP A 173 -7.83 0.10 11.81
C ASP A 173 -7.82 -0.23 13.32
N ARG A 174 -6.82 -1.02 13.77
CA ARG A 174 -6.63 -1.38 15.19
C ARG A 174 -6.23 -0.16 16.01
N PHE A 175 -5.43 0.73 15.44
CA PHE A 175 -5.00 1.96 16.11
C PHE A 175 -6.09 3.03 16.16
N ILE A 176 -6.92 3.12 15.10
CA ILE A 176 -7.95 4.17 14.97
C ILE A 176 -9.22 3.84 15.76
N ARG A 177 -9.63 2.57 15.82
CA ARG A 177 -10.93 2.14 16.39
C ARG A 177 -11.12 2.49 17.87
N ASN A 178 -10.06 2.49 18.67
CA ASN A 178 -10.17 2.39 20.14
C ASN A 178 -10.13 3.73 20.87
N GLY A 179 -10.17 4.87 20.17
CA GLY A 179 -10.21 6.22 20.76
C GLY A 179 -8.91 6.70 21.40
N ARG A 180 -7.99 5.80 21.76
CA ARG A 180 -6.71 6.10 22.43
C ARG A 180 -5.78 7.00 21.63
N ALA A 181 -5.91 6.98 20.30
CA ALA A 181 -5.13 7.81 19.40
C ALA A 181 -5.86 9.11 18.99
N ASN A 182 -7.03 9.44 19.55
CA ASN A 182 -7.85 10.56 19.08
C ASN A 182 -7.14 11.91 19.08
N CYS A 183 -6.29 12.20 20.07
CA CYS A 183 -5.48 13.41 20.06
C CYS A 183 -4.60 13.47 18.82
N LEU A 184 -3.86 12.38 18.53
CA LEU A 184 -3.03 12.28 17.33
C LEU A 184 -3.89 12.39 16.06
N LEU A 185 -5.02 11.67 15.99
CA LEU A 185 -5.88 11.68 14.81
C LEU A 185 -6.49 13.06 14.54
N ALA A 186 -6.81 13.84 15.58
CA ALA A 186 -7.26 15.21 15.45
C ALA A 186 -6.14 16.15 14.97
N ASP A 187 -4.92 15.96 15.49
CA ASP A 187 -3.73 16.71 15.07
C ASP A 187 -3.36 16.42 13.59
N LEU A 188 -3.55 15.17 13.15
CA LEU A 188 -3.38 14.74 11.76
C LEU A 188 -4.52 15.20 10.84
N GLY A 189 -5.58 15.81 11.38
CA GLY A 189 -6.76 16.22 10.63
C GLY A 189 -7.56 15.04 10.06
N LEU A 190 -7.50 13.88 10.71
CA LEU A 190 -8.30 12.69 10.38
C LEU A 190 -9.63 12.69 11.15
N LEU A 191 -9.63 13.27 12.35
CA LEU A 191 -10.79 13.60 13.18
C LEU A 191 -11.02 15.11 13.25
N PHE A 192 -12.26 15.53 13.48
CA PHE A 192 -12.55 16.96 13.68
C PHE A 192 -12.01 17.46 15.02
N SER A 193 -12.22 16.65 16.07
CA SER A 193 -11.79 16.96 17.44
C SER A 193 -11.32 15.70 18.19
N ARG A 194 -10.52 15.90 19.24
CA ARG A 194 -10.06 14.81 20.13
C ARG A 194 -11.19 14.13 20.92
N PHE A 195 -12.35 14.78 21.02
CA PHE A 195 -13.50 14.32 21.80
C PHE A 195 -14.48 13.46 20.97
N GLU A 196 -14.23 13.28 19.67
CA GLU A 196 -15.03 12.36 18.85
C GLU A 196 -14.97 10.95 19.46
N ARG A 197 -16.12 10.30 19.64
CA ARG A 197 -16.15 8.89 20.08
C ARG A 197 -15.44 8.06 19.01
N GLY A 198 -14.64 7.06 19.43
CA GLY A 198 -13.79 6.27 18.54
C GLY A 198 -14.53 5.80 17.28
N VAL A 199 -13.85 5.85 16.14
CA VAL A 199 -14.47 5.63 14.83
C VAL A 199 -14.84 4.14 14.65
N ARG A 200 -16.09 3.86 14.27
CA ARG A 200 -16.62 2.49 14.11
C ARG A 200 -17.30 2.30 12.76
N GLY A 201 -17.51 1.04 12.39
CA GLY A 201 -18.25 0.68 11.18
C GLY A 201 -17.62 1.26 9.91
N HIS A 202 -18.45 1.83 9.05
CA HIS A 202 -18.03 2.36 7.74
C HIS A 202 -17.10 3.58 7.86
N GLU A 203 -17.32 4.44 8.85
CA GLU A 203 -16.48 5.63 9.08
C GLU A 203 -15.03 5.27 9.43
N LEU A 204 -14.82 4.11 10.07
CA LEU A 204 -13.48 3.62 10.44
C LEU A 204 -12.65 3.41 9.18
N TYR A 205 -13.20 2.70 8.20
CA TYR A 205 -12.50 2.39 6.97
C TYR A 205 -12.28 3.61 6.08
N GLY A 206 -13.23 4.55 6.05
CA GLY A 206 -13.00 5.86 5.41
C GLY A 206 -11.88 6.67 6.07
N THR A 207 -11.69 6.52 7.39
CA THR A 207 -10.58 7.18 8.12
C THR A 207 -9.25 6.46 7.90
N VAL A 208 -9.26 5.14 7.86
CA VAL A 208 -8.10 4.30 7.50
C VAL A 208 -7.62 4.61 6.08
N ASP A 209 -8.54 4.69 5.11
CA ASP A 209 -8.22 5.01 3.72
C ASP A 209 -7.62 6.42 3.60
N ARG A 210 -8.18 7.42 4.30
CA ARG A 210 -7.60 8.78 4.37
C ARG A 210 -6.21 8.78 4.99
N TYR A 211 -5.99 8.01 6.07
CA TYR A 211 -4.67 7.88 6.68
C TYR A 211 -3.65 7.33 5.68
N TYR A 212 -3.94 6.21 5.05
CA TYR A 212 -3.02 5.60 4.09
C TYR A 212 -2.81 6.47 2.85
N GLY A 213 -3.85 7.09 2.30
CA GLY A 213 -3.71 8.00 1.16
C GLY A 213 -2.76 9.17 1.46
N ARG A 214 -2.91 9.80 2.63
CA ARG A 214 -2.01 10.87 3.05
C ARG A 214 -0.60 10.36 3.35
N CYS A 215 -0.48 9.22 4.04
CA CYS A 215 0.80 8.61 4.33
C CYS A 215 1.57 8.28 3.05
N VAL A 216 0.93 7.60 2.10
CA VAL A 216 1.55 7.16 0.86
C VAL A 216 2.04 8.36 0.05
N LYS A 217 1.19 9.37 -0.15
CA LYS A 217 1.57 10.60 -0.89
C LYS A 217 2.66 11.42 -0.19
N SER A 218 2.69 11.40 1.14
CA SER A 218 3.74 12.10 1.90
C SER A 218 5.07 11.36 1.90
N LEU A 219 5.08 10.02 1.99
CA LEU A 219 6.29 9.22 2.11
C LEU A 219 6.89 8.78 0.78
N PHE A 220 6.07 8.45 -0.22
CA PHE A 220 6.51 7.75 -1.43
C PHE A 220 6.34 8.63 -2.67
N ARG A 221 7.11 9.71 -2.74
CA ARG A 221 7.14 10.57 -3.93
C ARG A 221 7.99 9.87 -5.00
N PRO A 222 7.62 9.96 -6.29
CA PRO A 222 8.44 9.38 -7.34
C PRO A 222 9.84 10.01 -7.33
N SER A 223 10.87 9.18 -7.52
CA SER A 223 12.21 9.70 -7.83
C SER A 223 12.19 10.44 -9.18
N ALA A 224 13.24 11.21 -9.49
CA ALA A 224 13.35 11.88 -10.79
C ALA A 224 13.24 10.90 -11.98
N GLN A 225 13.80 9.70 -11.85
CA GLN A 225 13.69 8.66 -12.88
C GLN A 225 12.26 8.16 -13.04
N VAL A 226 11.56 7.87 -11.94
CA VAL A 226 10.15 7.43 -11.98
C VAL A 226 9.27 8.55 -12.53
N GLN A 227 9.51 9.79 -12.10
CA GLN A 227 8.77 10.96 -12.55
C GLN A 227 8.87 11.16 -14.07
N ALA A 228 10.06 11.00 -14.65
CA ALA A 228 10.23 11.08 -16.11
C ALA A 228 9.42 10.00 -16.86
N TRP A 229 9.32 8.79 -16.31
CA TRP A 229 8.46 7.75 -16.88
C TRP A 229 6.98 8.07 -16.73
N LEU A 230 6.55 8.58 -15.57
CA LEU A 230 5.17 9.00 -15.36
C LEU A 230 4.75 10.06 -16.38
N GLU A 231 5.58 11.09 -16.59
CA GLU A 231 5.30 12.16 -17.56
C GLU A 231 5.07 11.64 -18.97
N LYS A 232 5.85 10.65 -19.41
CA LYS A 232 5.66 9.99 -20.71
C LYS A 232 4.27 9.34 -20.83
N PHE A 233 3.82 8.62 -19.81
CA PHE A 233 2.52 7.94 -19.85
C PHE A 233 1.35 8.90 -19.59
N GLU A 234 1.55 9.93 -18.75
CA GLU A 234 0.59 11.01 -18.55
C GLU A 234 0.34 11.77 -19.87
N ALA A 235 1.38 12.04 -20.66
CA ALA A 235 1.23 12.64 -21.99
C ALA A 235 0.39 11.76 -22.94
N ALA A 236 0.55 10.43 -22.89
CA ALA A 236 -0.27 9.51 -23.68
C ALA A 236 -1.75 9.44 -23.21
N LEU A 237 -1.99 9.68 -21.92
CA LEU A 237 -3.33 9.83 -21.35
C LEU A 237 -3.99 11.18 -21.72
N GLY A 238 -3.19 12.19 -22.05
CA GLY A 238 -3.64 13.52 -22.46
C GLY A 238 -4.38 14.28 -21.36
N ASP A 239 -4.91 15.46 -21.68
CA ASP A 239 -5.55 16.37 -20.70
C ASP A 239 -7.08 16.20 -20.61
N GLY A 240 -7.62 15.18 -21.27
CA GLY A 240 -9.02 14.80 -21.19
C GLY A 240 -9.38 14.03 -19.93
N VAL A 241 -10.54 13.37 -19.94
CA VAL A 241 -10.96 12.51 -18.84
C VAL A 241 -10.11 11.23 -18.82
N ARG A 242 -9.45 10.97 -17.70
CA ARG A 242 -8.59 9.81 -17.46
C ARG A 242 -9.33 8.80 -16.59
N ILE A 243 -9.57 7.61 -17.12
CA ILE A 243 -10.22 6.51 -16.40
C ILE A 243 -9.16 5.45 -16.07
N GLY A 244 -8.87 5.26 -14.78
CA GLY A 244 -7.97 4.22 -14.31
C GLY A 244 -8.74 2.91 -14.12
N VAL A 245 -8.22 1.83 -14.70
CA VAL A 245 -8.81 0.49 -14.62
C VAL A 245 -7.75 -0.47 -14.14
N HIS A 246 -8.05 -1.22 -13.07
CA HIS A 246 -7.19 -2.29 -12.59
C HIS A 246 -7.94 -3.62 -12.55
N ILE A 247 -7.54 -4.55 -13.43
CA ILE A 247 -8.08 -5.90 -13.55
C ILE A 247 -7.03 -6.87 -12.98
N ARG A 248 -7.34 -7.51 -11.86
CA ARG A 248 -6.54 -8.61 -11.31
C ARG A 248 -7.36 -9.88 -11.53
N MET A 249 -6.90 -10.77 -12.40
CA MET A 249 -7.54 -12.06 -12.64
C MET A 249 -7.13 -13.07 -11.56
N GLY A 250 -5.83 -13.10 -11.21
CA GLY A 250 -5.28 -14.16 -10.37
C GLY A 250 -5.37 -15.55 -11.01
N GLN A 251 -5.40 -16.58 -10.17
CA GLN A 251 -5.30 -17.99 -10.58
C GLN A 251 -6.22 -18.34 -11.77
N GLY A 252 -5.63 -18.93 -12.82
CA GLY A 252 -6.35 -19.48 -13.98
C GLY A 252 -6.41 -18.58 -15.22
N LYS A 253 -6.22 -17.26 -15.09
CA LYS A 253 -6.26 -16.31 -16.22
C LYS A 253 -5.25 -15.16 -16.18
N SER A 254 -4.43 -15.07 -15.12
CA SER A 254 -3.27 -14.18 -15.11
C SER A 254 -2.07 -14.80 -15.84
N ASP A 255 -1.17 -13.96 -16.35
CA ASP A 255 0.08 -14.33 -17.03
C ASP A 255 1.07 -15.07 -16.10
N TRP A 256 0.76 -15.18 -14.80
CA TRP A 256 1.50 -15.94 -13.79
C TRP A 256 0.57 -16.63 -12.82
N THR A 257 1.05 -17.68 -12.13
CA THR A 257 0.25 -18.39 -11.13
C THR A 257 0.14 -17.57 -9.83
N ASP A 258 -1.08 -17.26 -9.43
CA ASP A 258 -1.41 -16.79 -8.08
C ASP A 258 -2.07 -17.94 -7.28
N SER A 259 -2.06 -17.82 -5.97
CA SER A 259 -2.71 -18.71 -4.99
C SER A 259 -4.24 -18.72 -5.07
N ARG A 260 -4.85 -17.66 -5.63
CA ARG A 260 -6.30 -17.52 -5.70
C ARG A 260 -6.79 -16.74 -6.92
N PRO A 261 -8.02 -17.02 -7.42
CA PRO A 261 -8.68 -16.17 -8.40
C PRO A 261 -9.21 -14.89 -7.72
N PHE A 262 -9.21 -13.78 -8.46
CA PHE A 262 -9.74 -12.48 -8.02
C PHE A 262 -10.97 -12.08 -8.85
N LEU A 263 -10.90 -12.23 -10.17
CA LEU A 263 -12.01 -11.98 -11.08
C LEU A 263 -12.23 -13.20 -11.97
N GLU A 264 -13.50 -13.45 -12.28
CA GLU A 264 -13.91 -14.39 -13.32
C GLU A 264 -14.23 -13.61 -14.59
N GLN A 265 -14.11 -14.24 -15.76
CA GLN A 265 -14.37 -13.60 -17.05
C GLN A 265 -15.74 -12.90 -17.11
N LYS A 266 -16.77 -13.55 -16.57
CA LYS A 266 -18.14 -12.99 -16.53
C LYS A 266 -18.21 -11.63 -15.84
N HIS A 267 -17.37 -11.39 -14.83
CA HIS A 267 -17.28 -10.11 -14.12
C HIS A 267 -16.61 -9.05 -15.00
N VAL A 268 -15.54 -9.41 -15.71
CA VAL A 268 -14.86 -8.52 -16.67
C VAL A 268 -15.79 -8.15 -17.82
N ASP A 269 -16.51 -9.12 -18.40
CA ASP A 269 -17.44 -8.89 -19.51
C ASP A 269 -18.59 -7.95 -19.10
N ALA A 270 -19.16 -8.17 -17.91
CA ALA A 270 -20.20 -7.30 -17.36
C ALA A 270 -19.65 -5.90 -17.08
N PHE A 271 -18.42 -5.79 -16.60
CA PHE A 271 -17.74 -4.52 -16.38
C PHE A 271 -17.50 -3.76 -17.69
N ILE A 272 -16.99 -4.41 -18.73
CA ILE A 272 -16.78 -3.77 -20.04
C ILE A 272 -18.08 -3.18 -20.58
N LYS A 273 -19.21 -3.89 -20.45
CA LYS A 273 -20.55 -3.36 -20.82
C LYS A 273 -20.89 -2.08 -20.04
N ARG A 274 -20.63 -2.03 -18.74
CA ARG A 274 -20.84 -0.83 -17.91
C ARG A 274 -19.88 0.30 -18.27
N LEU A 275 -18.61 -0.02 -18.50
CA LEU A 275 -17.57 0.94 -18.85
C LEU A 275 -17.86 1.62 -20.20
N LYS A 276 -18.36 0.88 -21.21
CA LYS A 276 -18.81 1.45 -22.49
C LYS A 276 -19.87 2.53 -22.31
N LYS A 277 -20.87 2.28 -21.46
CA LYS A 277 -21.91 3.28 -21.14
C LYS A 277 -21.30 4.51 -20.45
N PHE A 278 -20.41 4.29 -19.49
CA PHE A 278 -19.74 5.37 -18.76
C PHE A 278 -18.86 6.22 -19.69
N VAL A 279 -18.03 5.61 -20.53
CA VAL A 279 -17.21 6.31 -21.54
C VAL A 279 -18.06 7.15 -22.48
N ALA A 280 -19.18 6.61 -22.98
CA ALA A 280 -20.09 7.34 -23.85
C ALA A 280 -20.67 8.58 -23.15
N GLN A 281 -21.01 8.47 -21.87
CA GLN A 281 -21.47 9.60 -21.05
C GLN A 281 -20.38 10.66 -20.87
N GLN A 282 -19.14 10.26 -20.55
CA GLN A 282 -18.04 11.19 -20.35
C GLN A 282 -17.69 11.94 -21.64
N ARG A 283 -17.68 11.26 -22.80
CA ARG A 283 -17.44 11.90 -24.11
C ARG A 283 -18.49 12.96 -24.48
N ARG A 284 -19.74 12.80 -24.05
CA ARG A 284 -20.79 13.81 -24.26
C ARG A 284 -20.61 15.03 -23.34
N SER A 285 -20.07 14.81 -22.16
CA SER A 285 -19.96 15.83 -21.11
C SER A 285 -18.65 16.61 -21.15
N HIS A 286 -17.61 16.07 -21.79
CA HIS A 286 -16.26 16.64 -21.81
C HIS A 286 -15.69 16.71 -23.24
N LYS A 287 -15.19 17.88 -23.64
CA LYS A 287 -14.59 18.12 -24.97
C LYS A 287 -13.16 17.57 -25.14
N GLY A 288 -12.45 17.29 -24.04
CA GLY A 288 -11.03 16.90 -24.03
C GLY A 288 -10.71 15.44 -24.41
N GLY A 289 -11.69 14.66 -24.86
CA GLY A 289 -11.51 13.23 -25.11
C GLY A 289 -11.51 12.40 -23.82
N VAL A 290 -11.44 11.07 -23.98
CA VAL A 290 -11.44 10.10 -22.87
C VAL A 290 -10.36 9.06 -23.14
N LYS A 291 -9.48 8.82 -22.16
CA LYS A 291 -8.45 7.77 -22.20
C LYS A 291 -8.60 6.85 -21.00
N ILE A 292 -8.17 5.60 -21.19
CA ILE A 292 -8.24 4.56 -20.16
C ILE A 292 -6.81 4.14 -19.83
N PHE A 293 -6.36 4.41 -18.60
CA PHE A 293 -5.16 3.75 -18.09
C PHE A 293 -5.54 2.34 -17.63
N LEU A 294 -4.87 1.32 -18.17
CA LEU A 294 -5.12 -0.07 -17.79
C LEU A 294 -3.89 -0.68 -17.11
N SER A 295 -4.10 -1.16 -15.90
CA SER A 295 -3.19 -2.11 -15.23
C SER A 295 -3.89 -3.47 -15.15
N THR A 296 -3.22 -4.50 -15.63
CA THR A 296 -3.74 -5.87 -15.59
C THR A 296 -2.61 -6.87 -15.45
N ASP A 297 -2.93 -8.03 -14.86
CA ASP A 297 -2.05 -9.19 -14.78
C ASP A 297 -2.25 -10.19 -15.93
N SER A 298 -3.09 -9.87 -16.91
CA SER A 298 -3.46 -10.76 -18.01
C SER A 298 -3.32 -10.10 -19.37
N SER A 299 -2.52 -10.71 -20.25
CA SER A 299 -2.38 -10.31 -21.66
C SER A 299 -3.70 -10.41 -22.42
N GLU A 300 -4.50 -11.43 -22.11
CA GLU A 300 -5.82 -11.63 -22.74
C GLU A 300 -6.77 -10.49 -22.42
N GLU A 301 -6.79 -10.03 -21.16
CA GLU A 301 -7.64 -8.92 -20.73
C GLU A 301 -7.17 -7.58 -21.29
N GLU A 302 -5.86 -7.38 -21.45
CA GLU A 302 -5.35 -6.20 -22.17
C GLU A 302 -5.82 -6.20 -23.63
N ALA A 303 -5.70 -7.34 -24.32
CA ALA A 303 -6.15 -7.47 -25.71
C ALA A 303 -7.67 -7.24 -25.83
N LEU A 304 -8.46 -7.77 -24.89
CA LEU A 304 -9.91 -7.56 -24.84
C LEU A 304 -10.27 -6.07 -24.63
N MET A 305 -9.59 -5.39 -23.71
CA MET A 305 -9.78 -3.96 -23.47
C MET A 305 -9.43 -3.12 -24.70
N ARG A 306 -8.31 -3.41 -25.38
CA ARG A 306 -7.92 -2.70 -26.61
C ARG A 306 -8.92 -2.90 -27.75
N ARG A 307 -9.44 -4.11 -27.93
CA ARG A 307 -10.52 -4.38 -28.90
C ARG A 307 -11.82 -3.65 -28.54
N SER A 308 -12.13 -3.57 -27.24
CA SER A 308 -13.36 -2.96 -26.75
C SER A 308 -13.33 -1.43 -26.77
N PHE A 309 -12.13 -0.83 -26.70
CA PHE A 309 -11.90 0.62 -26.67
C PHE A 309 -10.74 1.02 -27.59
N PRO A 310 -10.89 0.91 -28.93
CA PRO A 310 -9.81 1.17 -29.88
C PRO A 310 -9.21 2.57 -29.73
N GLY A 311 -7.87 2.64 -29.65
CA GLY A 311 -7.12 3.91 -29.52
C GLY A 311 -7.26 4.64 -28.18
N MET A 312 -7.97 4.08 -27.20
CA MET A 312 -8.20 4.73 -25.89
C MET A 312 -7.33 4.18 -24.76
N VAL A 313 -6.89 2.93 -24.87
CA VAL A 313 -6.19 2.21 -23.80
C VAL A 313 -4.71 2.61 -23.80
N VAL A 314 -4.23 3.04 -22.65
CA VAL A 314 -2.83 3.32 -22.36
C VAL A 314 -2.38 2.33 -21.27
N THR A 315 -1.25 1.68 -21.47
CA THR A 315 -0.58 0.86 -20.47
C THR A 315 0.88 1.29 -20.35
N THR A 316 1.60 0.81 -19.35
CA THR A 316 3.06 1.02 -19.26
C THR A 316 3.80 0.10 -20.24
N GLU A 317 3.53 0.26 -21.54
CA GLU A 317 4.19 -0.51 -22.59
C GLU A 317 5.72 -0.33 -22.51
N GLY A 318 6.46 -1.40 -22.77
CA GLY A 318 7.93 -1.44 -22.61
C GLY A 318 8.40 -1.99 -21.27
N PHE A 319 7.50 -2.28 -20.33
CA PHE A 319 7.82 -2.99 -19.09
C PHE A 319 7.11 -4.36 -19.04
N ARG A 320 7.87 -5.43 -18.80
CA ARG A 320 7.35 -6.80 -18.65
C ARG A 320 6.47 -6.94 -17.41
N ARG A 321 5.31 -7.59 -17.56
CA ARG A 321 4.45 -7.96 -16.42
C ARG A 321 5.12 -9.05 -15.60
N SER A 322 5.06 -8.94 -14.28
CA SER A 322 5.51 -9.99 -13.35
C SER A 322 4.96 -9.73 -11.94
N HIS A 323 4.96 -10.75 -11.09
CA HIS A 323 4.47 -10.66 -9.72
C HIS A 323 5.55 -10.18 -8.75
N VAL A 324 5.31 -9.04 -8.10
CA VAL A 324 6.16 -8.53 -7.00
C VAL A 324 5.65 -9.12 -5.69
N GLY A 325 6.09 -10.33 -5.34
CA GLY A 325 5.71 -11.05 -4.09
C GLY A 325 5.51 -12.57 -4.22
N GLY A 326 5.98 -13.22 -5.30
CA GLY A 326 5.71 -14.65 -5.54
C GLY A 326 6.46 -15.60 -4.62
N VAL A 327 5.81 -16.73 -4.27
CA VAL A 327 6.31 -17.79 -3.38
C VAL A 327 7.33 -18.73 -4.07
N ARG A 328 7.34 -18.75 -5.42
CA ARG A 328 8.25 -19.58 -6.21
C ARG A 328 9.13 -18.69 -7.07
N ALA A 329 10.44 -18.90 -6.99
CA ALA A 329 11.58 -18.66 -7.91
C ALA A 329 11.52 -17.65 -9.10
N ALA A 330 10.44 -16.91 -9.31
CA ALA A 330 10.41 -15.75 -10.18
C ALA A 330 11.29 -14.70 -9.51
N LYS A 331 12.50 -14.53 -10.04
CA LYS A 331 13.36 -13.42 -9.66
C LYS A 331 12.55 -12.15 -9.87
N VAL A 332 12.19 -11.47 -8.78
CA VAL A 332 11.61 -10.12 -8.83
C VAL A 332 12.64 -9.26 -9.56
N THR A 333 12.32 -8.83 -10.79
CA THR A 333 13.21 -7.99 -11.57
C THR A 333 12.97 -6.53 -11.21
N GLN A 334 14.00 -5.69 -11.37
CA GLN A 334 13.85 -4.25 -11.20
C GLN A 334 12.78 -3.68 -12.15
N GLU A 335 12.69 -4.24 -13.37
CA GLU A 335 11.67 -3.89 -14.36
C GLU A 335 10.24 -4.17 -13.85
N ALA A 336 10.02 -5.33 -13.21
CA ALA A 336 8.73 -5.69 -12.64
C ALA A 336 8.31 -4.76 -11.48
N VAL A 337 9.28 -4.40 -10.63
CA VAL A 337 9.04 -3.45 -9.54
C VAL A 337 8.75 -2.06 -10.09
N MET A 338 9.53 -1.59 -11.06
CA MET A 338 9.31 -0.31 -11.74
C MET A 338 7.91 -0.27 -12.36
N LYS A 339 7.51 -1.32 -13.09
CA LYS A 339 6.16 -1.44 -13.64
C LYS A 339 5.08 -1.31 -12.57
N ALA A 340 5.22 -2.06 -11.48
CA ALA A 340 4.24 -2.03 -10.39
C ALA A 340 4.11 -0.64 -9.76
N VAL A 341 5.23 0.08 -9.57
CA VAL A 341 5.24 1.46 -9.06
C VAL A 341 4.54 2.40 -10.05
N LEU A 342 4.92 2.34 -11.33
CA LEU A 342 4.34 3.19 -12.37
C LEU A 342 2.83 2.97 -12.50
N ASP A 343 2.38 1.72 -12.56
CA ASP A 343 0.96 1.38 -12.64
C ASP A 343 0.16 1.93 -11.46
N GLN A 344 0.68 1.81 -10.22
CA GLN A 344 0.00 2.32 -9.03
C GLN A 344 -0.09 3.84 -9.03
N MET A 345 0.99 4.52 -9.41
CA MET A 345 1.02 5.99 -9.49
C MET A 345 0.13 6.50 -10.62
N LEU A 346 0.14 5.87 -11.80
CA LEU A 346 -0.71 6.25 -12.93
C LEU A 346 -2.20 6.00 -12.67
N LEU A 347 -2.56 4.94 -11.94
CA LEU A 347 -3.90 4.80 -11.38
C LEU A 347 -4.24 6.04 -10.53
N GLY A 348 -3.34 6.45 -9.62
CA GLY A 348 -3.52 7.65 -8.80
C GLY A 348 -3.70 8.96 -9.59
N LYS A 349 -3.27 9.01 -10.86
CA LYS A 349 -3.39 10.19 -11.74
C LYS A 349 -4.70 10.24 -12.54
N CYS A 350 -5.60 9.28 -12.35
CA CYS A 350 -6.88 9.21 -13.06
C CYS A 350 -8.03 9.88 -12.28
N ASP A 351 -9.00 10.41 -13.01
CA ASP A 351 -10.18 11.11 -12.46
C ASP A 351 -11.21 10.13 -11.89
N TYR A 352 -11.30 8.95 -12.51
CA TYR A 352 -12.21 7.87 -12.13
C TYR A 352 -11.46 6.55 -12.04
N LEU A 353 -11.79 5.72 -11.04
CA LEU A 353 -11.14 4.43 -10.83
C LEU A 353 -12.14 3.27 -10.87
N PHE A 354 -11.81 2.23 -11.63
CA PHE A 354 -12.47 0.93 -11.61
C PHE A 354 -11.47 -0.13 -11.17
N LEU A 355 -11.67 -0.68 -9.99
CA LEU A 355 -10.64 -1.43 -9.28
C LEU A 355 -11.09 -2.86 -8.99
N THR A 356 -10.16 -3.80 -8.99
CA THR A 356 -10.45 -5.16 -8.53
C THR A 356 -10.55 -5.20 -7.01
N ARG A 357 -11.61 -5.81 -6.48
CA ARG A 357 -11.85 -5.93 -5.04
C ARG A 357 -10.79 -6.82 -4.37
N MET A 358 -10.48 -6.53 -3.10
CA MET A 358 -9.50 -7.26 -2.27
C MET A 358 -8.05 -7.28 -2.79
N SER A 359 -7.74 -6.54 -3.86
CA SER A 359 -6.37 -6.38 -4.33
C SER A 359 -5.66 -5.25 -3.57
N GLY A 360 -4.55 -5.56 -2.90
CA GLY A 360 -3.68 -4.54 -2.31
C GLY A 360 -3.10 -3.59 -3.36
N PHE A 361 -2.95 -4.06 -4.61
CA PHE A 361 -2.53 -3.24 -5.75
C PHE A 361 -3.59 -2.18 -6.11
N SER A 362 -4.86 -2.59 -6.21
CA SER A 362 -5.99 -1.68 -6.38
C SER A 362 -6.02 -0.60 -5.29
N LYS A 363 -5.89 -1.02 -4.03
CA LYS A 363 -5.92 -0.11 -2.88
C LYS A 363 -4.76 0.89 -2.93
N MET A 364 -3.57 0.46 -3.34
CA MET A 364 -2.43 1.36 -3.46
C MET A 364 -2.64 2.41 -4.57
N GLY A 365 -3.21 2.02 -5.72
CA GLY A 365 -3.60 2.99 -6.75
C GLY A 365 -4.60 4.04 -6.24
N LEU A 366 -5.57 3.61 -5.42
CA LEU A 366 -6.50 4.54 -4.74
C LEU A 366 -5.78 5.45 -3.74
N TYR A 367 -4.77 4.97 -3.01
CA TYR A 367 -4.02 5.78 -2.05
C TYR A 367 -3.10 6.82 -2.70
N PHE A 368 -2.62 6.56 -3.91
CA PHE A 368 -1.94 7.58 -4.71
C PHE A 368 -2.90 8.60 -5.32
N ALA A 369 -4.20 8.29 -5.40
CA ALA A 369 -5.21 9.19 -5.94
C ALA A 369 -5.52 10.38 -5.02
N GLU A 370 -6.23 11.36 -5.55
CA GLU A 370 -6.77 12.44 -4.73
C GLU A 370 -7.86 11.94 -3.79
N GLU A 371 -7.99 12.55 -2.60
CA GLU A 371 -8.86 12.04 -1.51
C GLU A 371 -10.34 11.90 -1.90
N ASN A 372 -10.77 12.57 -2.98
CA ASN A 372 -12.14 12.56 -3.48
C ASN A 372 -12.26 11.94 -4.89
N THR A 373 -11.21 11.26 -5.37
CA THR A 373 -11.27 10.54 -6.65
C THR A 373 -12.38 9.49 -6.58
N SER A 374 -13.30 9.56 -7.55
CA SER A 374 -14.43 8.64 -7.61
C SER A 374 -13.97 7.24 -8.00
N PHE A 375 -14.32 6.22 -7.21
CA PHE A 375 -13.95 4.84 -7.51
C PHE A 375 -15.11 3.85 -7.38
N LYS A 376 -15.04 2.75 -8.12
CA LYS A 376 -15.94 1.60 -8.03
C LYS A 376 -15.14 0.30 -8.11
N TYR A 377 -15.63 -0.74 -7.43
CA TYR A 377 -15.10 -2.08 -7.65
C TYR A 377 -15.74 -2.74 -8.88
N ILE A 378 -14.95 -3.54 -9.59
CA ILE A 378 -15.35 -4.33 -10.78
C ILE A 378 -16.27 -5.47 -10.39
#